data_AF-A0A6U3BZ72-F1
#
_entry.id   AF-A0A6U3BZ72-F1
#
_cell.length_a   1.000
_cell.length_b   1.000
_cell.length_c   1.000
_cell.angle_alpha   90.00
_cell.angle_beta   90.00
_cell.angle_gamma   90.00
#
_symmetry.space_group_name_H-M   'P 1'
#
loop_
_entity.id
_entity.type
_entity.pdbx_description
1 polymer ?
#
loop_
_entity_poly.entity_id
_entity_poly.type
_entity_poly.pdbx_seq_one_letter_code
_entity_poly.pdbx_strand_id
1 'polypeptide(L)'
;MADLSEYKVGIVLSVEDCTGGGNKSKPLRACQVNVGDEANPITVVTAASNVREGSRVAVAVEGSTVITEEGEEMKITKTTVGGVVSQGMFCDSRMLGWAGGAAGIAAQIPESIAIGESPPASKPRKGESSSTDAIPPVQVEGLYEKKLSKEEKKKLAEEKRKARKAAKEAKKAEGE
;
A
#
# COMPACT_ATOMS: atom_id res chain seq x y z
N MET A 1 21.69 8.62 0.34
CA MET A 1 20.59 8.30 1.28
C MET A 1 19.44 9.21 0.88
N ALA A 2 18.20 8.73 0.76
CA ALA A 2 17.14 9.59 0.25
C ALA A 2 16.87 10.74 1.25
N ASP A 3 16.97 11.99 0.78
CA ASP A 3 16.65 13.18 1.56
C ASP A 3 15.13 13.35 1.64
N LEU A 4 14.52 12.60 2.56
CA LEU A 4 13.06 12.61 2.82
C LEU A 4 12.54 13.99 3.24
N SER A 5 13.43 14.88 3.70
CA SER A 5 13.13 16.26 4.08
C SER A 5 12.60 17.09 2.90
N GLU A 6 12.96 16.73 1.67
CA GLU A 6 12.50 17.43 0.46
C GLU A 6 11.18 16.86 -0.08
N TYR A 7 10.71 15.73 0.45
CA TYR A 7 9.44 15.12 0.03
C TYR A 7 8.31 15.57 0.94
N LYS A 8 7.10 15.60 0.39
CA LYS A 8 5.89 15.98 1.11
C LYS A 8 4.82 14.93 0.96
N VAL A 9 4.03 14.73 2.01
CA VAL A 9 2.81 13.95 1.96
C VAL A 9 1.74 14.78 1.26
N GLY A 10 1.21 14.26 0.16
CA GLY A 10 0.14 14.90 -0.61
C GLY A 10 -1.13 14.08 -0.62
N ILE A 11 -2.28 14.75 -0.77
CA ILE A 11 -3.57 14.13 -1.06
C ILE A 11 -4.01 14.46 -2.49
N VAL A 12 -4.43 13.43 -3.21
CA VAL A 12 -4.95 13.59 -4.57
C VAL A 12 -6.38 14.12 -4.51
N LEU A 13 -6.62 15.30 -5.08
CA LEU A 13 -7.94 15.92 -5.13
C LEU A 13 -8.75 15.42 -6.32
N SER A 14 -8.12 15.38 -7.51
CA SER A 14 -8.77 14.99 -8.76
C SER A 14 -7.78 14.22 -9.65
N VAL A 15 -8.29 13.30 -10.48
CA VAL A 15 -7.49 12.51 -11.42
C VAL A 15 -8.10 12.60 -12.81
N GLU A 16 -7.32 13.09 -13.76
CA GLU A 16 -7.69 13.22 -15.17
C GLU A 16 -6.82 12.30 -16.03
N ASP A 17 -7.44 11.57 -16.96
CA ASP A 17 -6.71 10.67 -17.86
C ASP A 17 -6.14 11.46 -19.05
N CYS A 18 -4.82 11.47 -19.21
CA CYS A 18 -4.15 12.12 -20.33
C CYS A 18 -3.95 11.14 -21.49
N THR A 19 -4.75 11.32 -22.54
CA THR A 19 -4.64 10.53 -23.79
C THR A 19 -3.51 11.00 -24.71
N GLY A 20 -2.81 12.08 -24.36
CA GLY A 20 -1.98 12.87 -25.29
C GLY A 20 -0.49 12.53 -25.42
N GLY A 21 0.08 11.54 -24.71
CA GLY A 21 1.51 11.27 -24.87
C GLY A 21 2.10 10.04 -24.20
N GLY A 22 1.28 9.06 -23.82
CA GLY A 22 1.75 7.76 -23.34
C GLY A 22 1.79 6.73 -24.46
N ASN A 23 2.76 5.82 -24.42
CA ASN A 23 2.68 4.57 -25.18
C ASN A 23 1.42 3.80 -24.74
N LYS A 24 0.67 3.14 -25.64
CA LYS A 24 -0.62 2.46 -25.35
C LYS A 24 -0.58 1.48 -24.16
N SER A 25 0.62 1.03 -23.76
CA SER A 25 0.85 0.11 -22.65
C SER A 25 0.81 0.76 -21.25
N LYS A 26 1.04 2.08 -21.13
CA LYS A 26 1.01 2.81 -19.84
C LYS A 26 0.27 4.15 -19.98
N PRO A 27 -1.05 4.21 -19.71
CA PRO A 27 -1.78 5.47 -19.75
C PRO A 27 -1.24 6.43 -18.69
N LEU A 28 -1.04 7.69 -19.10
CA LEU A 28 -0.63 8.76 -18.20
C LEU A 28 -1.88 9.42 -17.62
N ARG A 29 -1.80 9.84 -16.36
CA ARG A 29 -2.89 10.48 -15.63
C ARG A 29 -2.35 11.75 -14.99
N ALA A 30 -3.01 12.88 -15.21
CA ALA A 30 -2.74 14.12 -14.51
C ALA A 30 -3.53 14.12 -13.20
N CYS A 31 -2.82 14.23 -12.08
CA CYS A 31 -3.43 14.27 -10.76
C CYS A 31 -3.25 15.68 -10.19
N GLN A 32 -4.32 16.31 -9.71
CA GLN A 32 -4.20 17.47 -8.83
C GLN A 32 -3.93 16.98 -7.40
N VAL A 33 -2.85 17.48 -6.81
CA VAL A 33 -2.38 17.03 -5.50
C VAL A 33 -2.18 18.23 -4.60
N ASN A 34 -2.78 18.18 -3.42
CA ASN A 34 -2.51 19.12 -2.35
C ASN A 34 -1.35 18.59 -1.49
N VAL A 35 -0.26 19.34 -1.42
CA VAL A 35 0.98 19.02 -0.67
C VAL A 35 1.18 19.90 0.56
N GLY A 36 0.09 20.33 1.20
CA GLY A 36 0.07 21.16 2.41
C GLY A 36 -0.40 22.59 2.19
N ASP A 37 -0.73 22.93 0.93
CA ASP A 37 -1.27 24.23 0.54
C ASP A 37 -2.60 24.01 -0.20
N GLU A 38 -3.71 24.16 0.52
CA GLU A 38 -5.05 23.98 -0.05
C GLU A 38 -5.37 25.02 -1.12
N ALA A 39 -4.73 26.19 -1.08
CA ALA A 39 -4.95 27.26 -2.04
C ALA A 39 -4.25 27.02 -3.39
N ASN A 40 -3.13 26.31 -3.40
CA ASN A 40 -2.31 26.08 -4.59
C ASN A 40 -1.99 24.58 -4.79
N PRO A 41 -2.96 23.76 -5.23
CA PRO A 41 -2.69 22.37 -5.57
C PRO A 41 -1.73 22.29 -6.76
N ILE A 42 -0.79 21.35 -6.71
CA ILE A 42 0.16 21.10 -7.78
C ILE A 42 -0.39 20.05 -8.74
N THR A 43 -0.02 20.17 -10.01
CA THR A 43 -0.32 19.14 -11.01
C THR A 43 0.84 18.15 -11.10
N VAL A 44 0.56 16.86 -10.94
CA VAL A 44 1.55 15.78 -11.03
C VAL A 44 1.06 14.74 -12.02
N VAL A 45 1.86 14.46 -13.05
CA VAL A 45 1.55 13.42 -14.03
C VAL A 45 2.14 12.10 -13.56
N THR A 46 1.34 11.03 -13.59
CA THR A 46 1.76 9.69 -13.18
C THR A 46 1.27 8.59 -14.12
N ALA A 47 2.04 7.51 -14.19
CA ALA A 47 1.64 6.25 -14.81
C ALA A 47 1.18 5.20 -13.78
N ALA A 48 1.17 5.55 -12.49
CA ALA A 48 0.85 4.62 -11.42
C ALA A 48 -0.66 4.31 -11.39
N SER A 49 -1.01 3.03 -11.53
CA SER A 49 -2.40 2.57 -11.62
C SER A 49 -3.13 2.56 -10.27
N ASN A 50 -2.41 2.66 -9.16
CA ASN A 50 -2.95 2.65 -7.80
C ASN A 50 -3.39 4.04 -7.31
N VAL A 51 -3.14 5.10 -8.08
CA VAL A 51 -3.49 6.48 -7.70
C VAL A 51 -4.95 6.75 -8.05
N ARG A 52 -5.70 7.24 -7.06
CA ARG A 52 -7.12 7.61 -7.14
C ARG A 52 -7.37 8.89 -6.36
N GLU A 53 -8.51 9.53 -6.62
CA GLU A 53 -9.01 10.64 -5.80
C GLU A 53 -9.07 10.24 -4.32
N GLY A 54 -8.65 11.15 -3.44
CA GLY A 54 -8.51 10.92 -2.00
C GLY A 54 -7.29 10.08 -1.58
N SER A 55 -6.48 9.58 -2.51
CA SER A 55 -5.27 8.82 -2.17
C SER A 55 -4.23 9.73 -1.51
N ARG A 56 -3.68 9.29 -0.38
CA ARG A 56 -2.55 9.95 0.29
C ARG A 56 -1.25 9.31 -0.15
N VAL A 57 -0.35 10.10 -0.74
CA VAL A 57 0.87 9.62 -1.38
C VAL A 57 2.06 10.50 -1.08
N ALA A 58 3.26 9.95 -1.12
CA ALA A 58 4.48 10.73 -1.05
C ALA A 58 4.78 11.40 -2.39
N VAL A 59 5.04 12.71 -2.36
CA VAL A 59 5.30 13.55 -3.52
C VAL A 59 6.66 14.22 -3.38
N ALA A 60 7.53 14.04 -4.37
CA ALA A 60 8.70 14.89 -4.55
C ALA A 60 8.26 16.13 -5.32
N VAL A 61 8.39 17.30 -4.70
CA VAL A 61 8.01 18.58 -5.30
C VAL A 61 9.14 19.10 -6.20
N GLU A 62 8.89 20.18 -6.95
CA GLU A 62 9.95 20.83 -7.71
C GLU A 62 11.11 21.27 -6.82
N GLY A 63 12.34 20.99 -7.26
CA GLY A 63 13.55 21.25 -6.50
C GLY A 63 14.08 20.06 -5.72
N SER A 64 13.23 19.08 -5.36
CA SER A 64 13.63 17.91 -4.58
C SER A 64 14.60 16.99 -5.35
N THR A 65 15.47 16.32 -4.61
CA THR A 65 16.39 15.31 -5.15
C THR A 65 15.84 13.92 -4.89
N VAL A 66 15.70 13.12 -5.95
CA VAL A 66 15.15 11.77 -5.90
C VAL A 66 16.19 10.77 -6.33
N ILE A 67 16.38 9.72 -5.53
CA ILE A 67 17.30 8.64 -5.86
C ILE A 67 16.52 7.58 -6.64
N THR A 68 16.96 7.29 -7.87
CA THR A 68 16.38 6.24 -8.71
C THR A 68 16.81 4.86 -8.23
N GLU A 69 16.19 3.81 -8.79
CA GLU A 69 16.57 2.41 -8.47
C GLU A 69 18.03 2.09 -8.84
N GLU A 70 18.60 2.84 -9.77
CA GLU A 70 19.99 2.73 -10.22
C GLU A 70 20.97 3.44 -9.26
N GLY A 71 20.44 4.11 -8.23
CA GLY A 71 21.23 4.87 -7.25
C GLY A 71 21.63 6.25 -7.73
N GLU A 72 21.08 6.73 -8.86
CA GLU A 72 21.37 8.04 -9.41
C GLU A 72 20.49 9.11 -8.78
N GLU A 73 21.08 10.26 -8.48
CA GLU A 73 20.39 11.43 -7.95
C GLU A 73 19.76 12.23 -9.11
N MET A 74 18.44 12.21 -9.19
CA MET A 74 17.66 12.97 -10.17
C MET A 74 16.98 14.15 -9.48
N LYS A 75 17.29 15.37 -9.94
CA LYS A 75 16.62 16.58 -9.47
C LYS A 75 15.27 16.78 -10.18
N ILE A 76 14.21 16.97 -9.40
CA ILE A 76 12.87 17.22 -9.93
C ILE A 76 12.78 18.66 -10.40
N THR A 77 12.47 18.82 -11.68
CA THR A 77 12.20 20.12 -12.30
C THR A 77 10.83 20.09 -12.97
N LYS A 78 10.21 21.26 -13.10
CA LYS A 78 8.94 21.41 -13.79
C LYS A 78 9.12 21.02 -15.26
N THR A 79 8.43 19.96 -15.67
CA THR A 79 8.56 19.40 -17.02
C THR A 79 7.19 19.05 -17.61
N THR A 80 7.08 19.11 -18.93
CA THR A 80 5.85 18.80 -19.64
C THR A 80 5.85 17.33 -20.05
N VAL A 81 4.94 16.55 -19.47
CA VAL A 81 4.79 15.12 -19.74
C VAL A 81 3.44 14.90 -20.41
N GLY A 82 3.46 14.39 -21.65
CA GLY A 82 2.23 14.10 -22.40
C GLY A 82 1.32 15.31 -22.65
N GLY A 83 1.90 16.51 -22.77
CA GLY A 83 1.17 17.76 -22.99
C GLY A 83 0.69 18.47 -21.72
N VAL A 84 0.91 17.87 -20.54
CA VAL A 84 0.55 18.45 -19.24
C VAL A 84 1.80 18.79 -18.45
N VAL A 85 1.78 19.94 -17.78
CA VAL A 85 2.88 20.42 -16.95
C VAL A 85 2.85 19.71 -15.60
N SER A 86 3.88 18.90 -15.33
CA SER A 86 4.08 18.23 -14.04
C SER A 86 5.04 19.04 -13.18
N GLN A 87 4.63 19.37 -11.96
CA GLN A 87 5.41 20.12 -10.95
C GLN A 87 5.96 19.22 -9.84
N GLY A 88 5.95 17.91 -10.07
CA GLY A 88 6.44 16.94 -9.11
C GLY A 88 6.42 15.53 -9.68
N MET A 89 6.80 14.57 -8.84
CA MET A 89 6.75 13.14 -9.12
C MET A 89 6.27 12.39 -7.87
N PHE A 90 5.43 11.36 -8.05
CA PHE A 90 5.10 10.46 -6.96
C PHE A 90 6.26 9.51 -6.66
N CYS A 91 6.57 9.36 -5.38
CA CYS A 91 7.60 8.44 -4.94
C CYS A 91 7.01 7.05 -4.74
N ASP A 92 7.76 6.02 -5.14
CA ASP A 92 7.47 4.64 -4.78
C ASP A 92 8.13 4.24 -3.46
N SER A 93 7.87 3.02 -3.00
CA SER A 93 8.47 2.52 -1.76
C SER A 93 10.00 2.43 -1.81
N ARG A 94 10.60 2.17 -2.99
CA ARG A 94 12.06 2.02 -3.10
C ARG A 94 12.76 3.38 -3.01
N MET A 95 12.18 4.40 -3.64
CA MET A 95 12.66 5.79 -3.58
C MET A 95 12.61 6.35 -2.15
N LEU A 96 11.63 5.92 -1.35
CA LEU A 96 11.54 6.27 0.07
C LEU A 96 12.46 5.44 0.99
N GLY A 97 13.19 4.46 0.44
CA GLY A 97 13.99 3.52 1.25
C GLY A 97 13.15 2.53 2.06
N TRP A 98 11.87 2.35 1.73
CA TRP A 98 11.01 1.41 2.41
C TRP A 98 11.26 -0.04 1.99
N ALA A 99 11.22 -0.95 2.95
CA ALA A 99 11.29 -2.37 2.69
C ALA A 99 10.02 -2.85 1.95
N GLY A 100 10.21 -3.42 0.76
CA GLY A 100 9.15 -4.04 -0.03
C GLY A 100 8.29 -3.05 -0.84
N GLY A 101 8.15 -3.34 -2.12
CA GLY A 101 7.37 -2.55 -3.07
C GLY A 101 7.73 -2.90 -4.52
N ALA A 102 6.90 -2.44 -5.45
CA ALA A 102 7.14 -2.55 -6.87
C ALA A 102 7.41 -1.16 -7.46
N ALA A 103 8.32 -1.10 -8.43
CA ALA A 103 8.65 0.11 -9.16
C ALA A 103 7.41 0.68 -9.84
N GLY A 104 7.24 2.00 -9.78
CA GLY A 104 6.12 2.70 -10.43
C GLY A 104 4.76 2.55 -9.73
N ILE A 105 4.75 2.10 -8.48
CA ILE A 105 3.57 2.11 -7.60
C ILE A 105 3.73 3.23 -6.58
N ALA A 106 2.79 4.19 -6.58
CA ALA A 106 2.85 5.32 -5.65
C ALA A 106 2.77 4.83 -4.19
N ALA A 107 3.70 5.29 -3.35
CA ALA A 107 3.76 4.94 -1.93
C ALA A 107 2.58 5.56 -1.18
N GLN A 108 1.73 4.72 -0.60
CA GLN A 108 0.55 5.14 0.14
C GLN A 108 0.90 5.51 1.59
N ILE A 109 0.39 6.63 2.05
CA ILE A 109 0.61 7.17 3.40
C ILE A 109 -0.69 7.05 4.21
N PRO A 110 -0.67 6.57 5.47
CA PRO A 110 -1.85 6.49 6.30
C PRO A 110 -2.32 7.87 6.73
N GLU A 111 -3.55 7.95 7.21
CA GLU A 111 -4.15 9.22 7.61
C GLU A 111 -3.52 9.86 8.86
N SER A 112 -2.71 9.10 9.58
CA SER A 112 -2.00 9.52 10.79
C SER A 112 -0.96 10.63 10.54
N ILE A 113 -0.53 10.82 9.30
CA ILE A 113 0.44 11.87 8.93
C ILE A 113 -0.30 13.02 8.26
N ALA A 114 0.05 14.24 8.66
CA ALA A 114 -0.53 15.46 8.13
C ALA A 114 -0.07 15.71 6.69
N ILE A 115 -0.95 16.33 5.91
CA ILE A 115 -0.65 16.73 4.53
C ILE A 115 0.40 17.86 4.59
N GLY A 116 1.46 17.74 3.79
CA GLY A 116 2.56 18.70 3.72
C GLY A 116 3.78 18.38 4.60
N GLU A 117 3.67 17.41 5.51
CA GLU A 117 4.83 16.91 6.25
C GLU A 117 5.70 15.97 5.42
N SER A 118 6.91 15.69 5.91
CA SER A 118 7.80 14.71 5.31
C SER A 118 7.26 13.28 5.47
N PRO A 119 7.42 12.42 4.45
CA PRO A 119 7.02 11.02 4.55
C PRO A 119 7.86 10.28 5.60
N PRO A 120 7.28 9.28 6.29
CA PRO A 120 8.01 8.54 7.31
C PRO A 120 9.15 7.74 6.68
N ALA A 121 10.27 7.61 7.39
CA ALA A 121 11.44 6.85 6.93
C ALA A 121 11.21 5.33 6.84
N SER A 122 10.10 4.83 7.38
CA SER A 122 9.72 3.43 7.33
C SER A 122 8.29 3.26 6.87
N LYS A 123 8.05 2.14 6.18
CA LYS A 123 6.71 1.80 5.67
C LYS A 123 5.73 1.71 6.83
N PRO A 124 4.67 2.54 6.84
CA PRO A 124 3.65 2.47 7.88
C PRO A 124 2.96 1.11 7.78
N ARG A 125 3.15 0.27 8.81
CA ARG A 125 2.50 -1.02 8.92
C ARG A 125 1.01 -0.76 9.11
N LYS A 126 0.14 -1.35 8.28
CA LYS A 126 -1.31 -1.29 8.49
C LYS A 126 -1.63 -2.09 9.77
N GLY A 127 -1.50 -1.46 10.93
CA GLY A 127 -1.72 -2.09 12.23
C GLY A 127 -0.78 -1.71 13.38
N GLU A 128 0.01 -0.64 13.33
CA GLU A 128 0.76 -0.23 14.54
C GLU A 128 0.89 1.30 14.64
N SER A 129 0.14 1.86 15.58
CA SER A 129 0.37 3.15 16.21
C SER A 129 1.79 3.18 16.78
N SER A 130 2.57 4.19 16.41
CA SER A 130 3.83 4.49 17.07
C SER A 130 3.58 4.90 18.52
N SER A 131 3.95 4.05 19.46
CA SER A 131 4.38 4.47 20.79
C SER A 131 5.43 3.49 21.29
N THR A 132 6.64 4.02 21.41
CA THR A 132 7.69 3.48 22.26
C THR A 132 7.13 3.26 23.65
N ASP A 133 7.05 2.01 24.12
CA ASP A 133 7.27 1.64 25.51
C ASP A 133 7.33 0.10 25.63
N ALA A 134 8.35 -0.35 26.36
CA ALA A 134 8.69 -1.71 26.76
C ALA A 134 7.85 -2.89 26.22
N ILE A 135 8.52 -3.77 25.46
CA ILE A 135 8.04 -5.13 25.16
C ILE A 135 8.20 -6.00 26.42
N PRO A 136 7.15 -6.42 27.15
CA PRO A 136 7.21 -7.71 27.85
C PRO A 136 7.23 -8.81 26.77
N PRO A 137 8.02 -9.89 26.94
CA PRO A 137 8.23 -10.87 25.88
C PRO A 137 6.94 -11.64 25.59
N VAL A 138 6.16 -11.17 24.61
CA VAL A 138 5.04 -11.95 24.09
C VAL A 138 5.62 -12.89 23.04
N GLN A 139 5.78 -14.13 23.46
CA GLN A 139 6.17 -15.25 22.63
C GLN A 139 5.27 -15.31 21.39
N VAL A 140 5.86 -15.05 20.22
CA VAL A 140 5.20 -15.30 18.94
C VAL A 140 5.26 -16.80 18.71
N GLU A 141 4.20 -17.52 19.07
CA GLU A 141 4.03 -18.92 18.64
C GLU A 141 3.97 -18.95 17.10
N GLY A 142 4.89 -19.71 16.53
CA GLY A 142 5.12 -19.80 15.10
C GLY A 142 3.87 -20.24 14.34
N LEU A 143 3.51 -19.45 13.34
CA LEU A 143 2.42 -19.72 12.40
C LEU A 143 2.79 -20.79 11.35
N TYR A 144 3.74 -21.68 11.63
CA TYR A 144 4.17 -22.73 10.72
C TYR A 144 4.42 -24.05 11.46
N GLU A 145 3.78 -25.10 10.94
CA GLU A 145 3.82 -26.52 11.33
C GLU A 145 3.01 -26.97 12.56
N LYS A 146 1.74 -27.29 12.29
CA LYS A 146 1.14 -28.51 12.88
C LYS A 146 0.30 -29.22 11.83
N LYS A 147 0.94 -30.13 11.07
CA LYS A 147 0.23 -31.23 10.41
C LYS A 147 -0.61 -31.90 11.51
N LEU A 148 -1.94 -31.92 11.34
CA LEU A 148 -2.82 -32.70 12.21
C LEU A 148 -2.27 -34.12 12.34
N SER A 149 -2.09 -34.58 13.58
CA SER A 149 -1.72 -35.96 13.83
C SER A 149 -2.84 -36.88 13.37
N LYS A 150 -2.45 -38.04 12.82
CA LYS A 150 -3.32 -39.10 12.25
C LYS A 150 -4.45 -39.54 13.20
N GLU A 151 -4.28 -39.29 14.50
CA GLU A 151 -5.22 -39.66 15.55
C GLU A 151 -6.46 -38.73 15.63
N GLU A 152 -6.30 -37.42 15.44
CA GLU A 152 -7.41 -36.45 15.50
C GLU A 152 -8.33 -36.60 14.28
N LYS A 153 -7.73 -36.87 13.10
CA LYS A 153 -8.49 -37.15 11.87
C LYS A 153 -9.29 -38.45 11.96
N LYS A 154 -8.80 -39.45 12.71
CA LYS A 154 -9.49 -40.73 12.94
C LYS A 154 -10.65 -40.58 13.92
N LYS A 155 -10.47 -39.80 15.00
CA LYS A 155 -11.54 -39.51 15.98
C LYS A 155 -12.70 -38.74 15.35
N LEU A 156 -12.42 -37.72 14.53
CA LEU A 156 -13.46 -36.96 13.82
C LEU A 156 -14.25 -37.82 12.81
N ALA A 157 -13.58 -38.78 12.16
CA ALA A 157 -14.24 -39.71 11.23
C ALA A 157 -15.13 -40.73 11.96
N GLU A 158 -14.70 -41.22 13.12
CA GLU A 158 -15.48 -42.16 13.92
C GLU A 158 -16.71 -41.50 14.54
N GLU A 159 -16.57 -40.26 15.01
CA GLU A 159 -17.68 -39.48 15.58
C GLU A 159 -18.73 -39.14 14.51
N LYS A 160 -18.31 -38.71 13.30
CA LYS A 160 -19.24 -38.51 12.18
C LYS A 160 -19.97 -39.80 11.79
N ARG A 161 -19.30 -40.95 11.88
CA ARG A 161 -19.91 -42.25 11.57
C ARG A 161 -20.90 -42.69 12.66
N LYS A 162 -20.61 -42.42 13.93
CA LYS A 162 -21.54 -42.65 15.05
C LYS A 162 -22.75 -41.72 14.97
N ALA A 163 -22.56 -40.43 14.70
CA ALA A 163 -23.65 -39.47 14.50
C ALA A 163 -24.57 -39.86 13.33
N ARG A 164 -23.99 -40.31 12.20
CA ARG A 164 -24.80 -40.75 11.04
C ARG A 164 -25.55 -42.06 11.28
N LYS A 165 -25.02 -42.97 12.13
CA LYS A 165 -25.74 -44.17 12.55
C LYS A 165 -26.88 -43.84 13.51
N ALA A 166 -26.63 -43.00 14.52
CA ALA A 166 -27.66 -42.54 15.45
C ALA A 166 -28.81 -41.80 14.73
N ALA A 167 -28.49 -40.93 13.76
CA ALA A 167 -29.50 -40.26 12.94
C ALA A 167 -30.31 -41.22 12.06
N LYS A 168 -29.72 -42.35 11.62
CA LYS A 168 -30.42 -43.36 10.82
C LYS A 168 -31.30 -44.28 11.68
N GLU A 169 -30.91 -44.53 12.93
CA GLU A 169 -31.72 -45.26 13.92
C GLU A 169 -32.90 -44.43 14.40
N ALA A 170 -32.71 -43.13 14.69
CA ALA A 170 -33.79 -42.21 15.03
C ALA A 170 -34.83 -42.10 13.89
N LYS A 171 -34.36 -42.01 12.63
CA LYS A 171 -35.26 -42.00 11.47
C LYS A 171 -36.01 -43.31 11.22
N LYS A 172 -35.58 -44.43 11.80
CA LYS A 172 -36.24 -45.72 11.66
C LYS A 172 -37.29 -45.95 12.76
N ALA A 173 -37.21 -45.23 13.88
CA ALA A 173 -38.16 -45.32 14.98
C ALA A 173 -39.39 -44.40 14.82
N GLU A 174 -39.33 -43.35 13.99
CA GLU A 174 -40.49 -42.50 13.66
C GLU A 174 -41.29 -42.99 12.44
N GLY A 175 -41.00 -44.19 11.92
CA GLY A 175 -41.61 -44.73 10.70
C GLY A 175 -42.35 -46.07 10.87
N GLU A 176 -42.72 -46.44 12.09
CA GLU A 176 -43.61 -47.57 12.41
C GLU A 176 -44.83 -47.10 13.22
#